data_AF-A0A7J2KPG6-F1
#
_entry.id   AF-A0A7J2KPG6-F1
#
_cell.length_a   1.000
_cell.length_b   1.000
_cell.length_c   1.000
_cell.angle_alpha   90.00
_cell.angle_beta   90.00
_cell.angle_gamma   90.00
#
_symmetry.space_group_name_H-M   'P 1'
#
loop_
_entity.id
_entity.type
_entity.pdbx_description
1 polymer ?
#
loop_
_entity_poly.entity_id
_entity_poly.type
_entity_poly.pdbx_seq_one_letter_code
_entity_poly.pdbx_strand_id
1 'polypeptide(L)'
;MIGIIFQFGTEIIEVKVQGVNVLFRASQFTNFADIDGIKLNKVGVLKEFPDLKDSKDWQIIARKRFKDKIKTMKTERERVDYIIEDLTKFGYKWLYKQRAGFRPEKNKNGG
;
A
#
# COMPACT_ATOMS: atom_id res chain seq x y z
N MET A 1 -13.23 7.66 4.81
CA MET A 1 -13.03 6.58 3.82
C MET A 1 -12.39 7.13 2.56
N ILE A 2 -11.18 6.64 2.27
CA ILE A 2 -10.39 6.99 1.09
C ILE A 2 -9.97 5.68 0.41
N GLY A 3 -10.27 5.54 -0.88
CA GLY A 3 -9.77 4.47 -1.73
C GLY A 3 -8.54 4.93 -2.50
N ILE A 4 -7.55 4.06 -2.65
CA ILE A 4 -6.34 4.30 -3.44
C ILE A 4 -6.21 3.14 -4.42
N ILE A 5 -6.02 3.45 -5.70
CA ILE A 5 -5.81 2.45 -6.74
C ILE A 5 -4.34 2.45 -7.13
N PHE A 6 -3.74 1.28 -7.03
CA PHE A 6 -2.38 0.99 -7.46
C PHE A 6 -2.38 -0.01 -8.60
N GLN A 7 -1.26 -0.03 -9.32
CA GLN A 7 -0.88 -1.08 -10.26
C GLN A 7 0.40 -1.76 -9.76
N PHE A 8 0.42 -3.09 -9.78
CA PHE A 8 1.62 -3.89 -9.51
C PHE A 8 1.81 -4.91 -10.63
N GLY A 9 2.80 -4.69 -11.50
CA GLY A 9 2.90 -5.43 -12.76
C GLY A 9 1.65 -5.23 -13.62
N THR A 10 0.93 -6.32 -13.90
CA THR A 10 -0.35 -6.32 -14.65
C THR A 10 -1.58 -6.27 -13.75
N GLU A 11 -1.43 -6.36 -12.43
CA GLU A 11 -2.54 -6.40 -11.48
C GLU A 11 -2.92 -5.00 -11.01
N ILE A 12 -4.21 -4.74 -10.87
CA ILE A 12 -4.74 -3.55 -10.22
C ILE A 12 -5.08 -3.91 -8.78
N ILE A 13 -4.63 -3.08 -7.84
CA ILE A 13 -4.80 -3.29 -6.40
C ILE A 13 -5.47 -2.07 -5.81
N GLU A 14 -6.63 -2.27 -5.21
CA GLU A 14 -7.35 -1.27 -4.44
C GLU A 14 -6.97 -1.37 -2.97
N VAL A 15 -6.66 -0.22 -2.38
CA VAL A 15 -6.42 -0.06 -0.95
C VAL A 15 -7.47 0.88 -0.38
N LYS A 16 -8.25 0.40 0.58
CA LYS A 16 -9.23 1.21 1.30
C LYS A 16 -8.73 1.56 2.69
N VAL A 17 -8.76 2.85 3.00
CA VAL A 17 -8.49 3.38 4.34
C VAL A 17 -9.83 3.79 4.96
N GLN A 18 -10.20 3.13 6.05
CA GLN A 18 -11.41 3.41 6.83
C GLN A 18 -11.03 3.55 8.31
N GLY A 19 -10.86 4.78 8.77
CA GLY A 19 -10.33 5.06 10.10
C GLY A 19 -8.93 4.46 10.25
N VAL A 20 -8.77 3.52 11.18
CA VAL A 20 -7.51 2.81 11.46
C VAL A 20 -7.30 1.57 10.58
N ASN A 21 -8.36 1.09 9.91
CA ASN A 21 -8.31 -0.13 9.13
C ASN A 21 -7.84 0.17 7.70
N VAL A 22 -6.93 -0.68 7.21
CA VAL A 22 -6.40 -0.62 5.85
C VAL A 22 -6.62 -1.97 5.19
N LEU A 23 -7.49 -1.95 4.18
CA LEU A 23 -7.97 -3.14 3.50
C LEU A 23 -7.45 -3.16 2.06
N PHE A 24 -7.06 -4.33 1.56
CA PHE A 24 -6.47 -4.52 0.25
C PHE A 24 -7.36 -5.43 -0.60
N ARG A 25 -7.45 -5.15 -1.90
CA ARG A 25 -8.17 -5.99 -2.86
C ARG A 25 -7.47 -5.95 -4.20
N ALA A 26 -7.01 -7.11 -4.69
CA ALA A 26 -6.62 -7.21 -6.09
C ALA A 26 -7.87 -7.30 -6.97
N SER A 27 -7.82 -6.75 -8.18
CA SER A 27 -8.98 -6.68 -9.10
C SER A 27 -9.56 -8.04 -9.46
N GLN A 28 -8.75 -9.10 -9.41
CA GLN A 28 -9.17 -10.49 -9.65
C GLN A 28 -9.99 -11.09 -8.49
N PHE A 29 -10.00 -10.45 -7.31
CA PHE A 29 -10.73 -10.91 -6.13
C PHE A 29 -11.87 -9.96 -5.80
N THR A 30 -13.01 -10.52 -5.39
CA THR A 30 -14.19 -9.76 -4.99
C THR A 30 -14.05 -9.16 -3.59
N ASN A 31 -13.38 -9.89 -2.69
CA ASN A 31 -13.28 -9.57 -1.28
C ASN A 31 -12.04 -8.73 -0.93
N PHE A 32 -12.19 -7.88 0.08
CA PHE A 32 -11.06 -7.21 0.72
C PHE A 32 -10.38 -8.17 1.70
N ALA A 33 -9.06 -8.10 1.76
CA ALA A 33 -8.21 -8.83 2.68
C ALA A 33 -7.27 -7.87 3.41
N ASP A 34 -6.70 -8.32 4.52
CA ASP A 34 -5.62 -7.62 5.17
C ASP A 34 -4.34 -7.63 4.31
N ILE A 35 -3.37 -6.83 4.72
CA ILE A 35 -2.06 -6.72 4.06
C ILE A 35 -1.31 -8.05 3.87
N ASP A 36 -1.74 -9.11 4.56
CA ASP A 36 -1.08 -10.41 4.52
C ASP A 36 -1.25 -11.08 3.14
N GLY A 37 -2.05 -10.50 2.24
CA GLY A 37 -2.14 -10.89 0.83
C GLY A 37 -1.32 -10.06 -0.18
N ILE A 38 -0.69 -8.92 0.19
CA ILE A 38 0.01 -8.10 -0.82
C ILE A 38 1.40 -8.62 -1.21
N LYS A 39 1.71 -8.48 -2.51
CA LYS A 39 3.01 -8.81 -3.09
C LYS A 39 3.99 -7.68 -2.82
N LEU A 40 5.16 -7.99 -2.26
CA LEU A 40 6.21 -7.00 -2.04
C LEU A 40 7.39 -7.27 -2.97
N ASN A 41 7.91 -6.25 -3.65
CA ASN A 41 9.16 -6.40 -4.41
C ASN A 41 10.34 -6.43 -3.43
N LYS A 42 11.11 -7.53 -3.43
CA LYS A 42 12.29 -7.70 -2.56
C LYS A 42 13.29 -6.56 -2.73
N VAL A 43 13.56 -6.11 -3.95
CA VAL A 43 14.49 -5.00 -4.21
C VAL A 43 14.02 -3.71 -3.54
N GLY A 44 12.71 -3.43 -3.62
CA GLY A 44 12.10 -2.28 -2.96
C GLY A 44 12.17 -2.38 -1.44
N VAL A 45 11.83 -3.54 -0.90
CA VAL A 45 11.90 -3.79 0.55
C VAL A 45 13.33 -3.66 1.08
N LEU A 46 14.34 -4.15 0.36
CA LEU A 46 15.72 -4.06 0.80
C LEU A 46 16.32 -2.65 0.69
N LYS A 47 15.73 -1.76 -0.12
CA LYS A 47 16.09 -0.34 -0.11
C LYS A 47 15.64 0.36 1.18
N GLU A 48 14.45 0.02 1.67
CA GLU A 48 13.90 0.59 2.91
C GLU A 48 14.43 -0.12 4.16
N PHE A 49 14.61 -1.44 4.09
CA PHE A 49 15.00 -2.32 5.19
C PHE A 49 16.18 -3.20 4.76
N PRO A 50 17.40 -2.63 4.65
CA PRO A 50 18.58 -3.38 4.21
C PRO A 50 18.94 -4.50 5.19
N ASP A 51 18.52 -4.40 6.45
CA ASP A 51 18.69 -5.42 7.49
C ASP A 51 17.96 -6.73 7.15
N LEU A 52 16.95 -6.70 6.27
CA LEU A 52 16.18 -7.88 5.89
C LEU A 52 16.82 -8.70 4.75
N LYS A 53 18.02 -8.32 4.27
CA LYS A 53 18.69 -8.96 3.12
C LYS A 53 18.80 -10.47 3.25
N ASP A 54 19.26 -10.93 4.40
CA ASP A 54 19.54 -12.33 4.70
C ASP A 54 18.42 -13.02 5.49
N SER A 55 17.34 -12.29 5.79
CA SER A 55 16.19 -12.84 6.51
C SER A 55 15.31 -13.66 5.58
N LYS A 56 15.03 -14.92 5.96
CA LYS A 56 14.07 -15.77 5.24
C LYS A 56 12.63 -15.25 5.38
N ASP A 57 12.34 -14.56 6.49
CA ASP A 57 11.02 -14.03 6.83
C ASP A 57 10.86 -12.55 6.47
N TRP A 58 11.70 -12.02 5.57
CA TRP A 58 11.71 -10.61 5.18
C TRP A 58 10.33 -10.08 4.79
N GLN A 59 9.50 -10.87 4.10
CA GLN A 59 8.15 -10.47 3.70
C GLN A 59 7.23 -10.24 4.90
N ILE A 60 7.29 -11.14 5.88
CA ILE A 60 6.46 -11.07 7.08
C ILE A 60 6.89 -9.85 7.91
N ILE A 61 8.20 -9.67 8.07
CA ILE A 61 8.75 -8.55 8.84
C ILE A 61 8.42 -7.21 8.18
N ALA A 62 8.56 -7.09 6.85
CA ALA A 62 8.23 -5.87 6.12
C ALA A 62 6.74 -5.51 6.25
N ARG A 63 5.83 -6.48 6.09
CA ARG A 63 4.39 -6.28 6.28
C ARG A 63 4.04 -5.87 7.70
N LYS A 64 4.71 -6.48 8.69
CA LYS A 64 4.53 -6.12 10.10
C LYS A 64 4.97 -4.67 10.36
N ARG A 65 6.17 -4.28 9.89
CA ARG A 65 6.68 -2.91 10.01
C ARG A 65 5.74 -1.88 9.37
N PHE A 66 5.21 -2.18 8.19
CA PHE A 66 4.22 -1.34 7.53
C PHE A 66 2.93 -1.21 8.34
N LYS A 67 2.37 -2.33 8.83
CA LYS A 67 1.17 -2.35 9.70
C LYS A 67 1.39 -1.51 10.95
N ASP A 68 2.53 -1.69 11.61
CA ASP A 68 2.86 -0.98 12.84
C ASP A 68 3.01 0.52 12.58
N LYS A 69 3.66 0.91 11.48
CA LYS A 69 3.80 2.31 11.07
C LYS A 69 2.43 2.96 10.79
N ILE A 70 1.51 2.28 10.10
CA ILE A 70 0.15 2.79 9.85
C ILE A 70 -0.61 3.05 11.15
N LYS A 71 -0.47 2.18 12.15
CA LYS A 71 -1.13 2.34 13.45
C LYS A 71 -0.65 3.58 14.20
N THR A 72 0.59 4.02 13.98
CA THR A 72 1.13 5.25 14.60
C THR A 72 0.56 6.54 14.00
N MET A 73 0.00 6.48 12.78
CA MET A 73 -0.57 7.64 12.11
C MET A 73 -1.91 8.02 12.74
N LYS A 74 -2.20 9.32 12.85
CA LYS A 74 -3.41 9.80 13.54
C LYS A 74 -4.58 9.96 12.56
N THR A 75 -4.33 10.49 11.38
CA THR A 75 -5.38 10.83 10.40
C THR A 75 -5.45 9.85 9.23
N GLU A 76 -6.62 9.74 8.59
CA GLU A 76 -6.76 8.98 7.33
C GLU A 76 -5.83 9.53 6.24
N ARG A 77 -5.59 10.85 6.21
CA ARG A 77 -4.73 11.50 5.23
C ARG A 77 -3.27 11.09 5.39
N GLU A 78 -2.73 11.14 6.60
CA GLU A 78 -1.35 10.68 6.88
C GLU A 78 -1.18 9.20 6.53
N ARG A 79 -2.18 8.36 6.83
CA ARG A 79 -2.17 6.95 6.45
C ARG A 79 -2.11 6.78 4.93
N VAL A 80 -2.96 7.50 4.21
CA VAL A 80 -2.99 7.47 2.73
C VAL A 80 -1.65 7.87 2.15
N ASP A 81 -1.09 9.01 2.60
CA ASP A 81 0.18 9.52 2.09
C ASP A 81 1.33 8.56 2.39
N TYR A 82 1.38 7.95 3.59
CA TYR A 82 2.36 6.91 3.92
C TYR A 82 2.19 5.63 3.09
N ILE A 83 0.96 5.13 2.94
CA ILE A 83 0.67 3.92 2.14
C ILE A 83 1.17 4.10 0.71
N ILE A 84 0.91 5.28 0.14
CA ILE A 84 1.39 5.65 -1.18
C ILE A 84 2.91 5.60 -1.26
N GLU A 85 3.59 6.27 -0.34
CA GLU A 85 5.04 6.41 -0.39
C GLU A 85 5.70 5.03 -0.28
N ASP A 86 5.26 4.24 0.71
CA ASP A 86 5.89 2.96 1.02
C ASP A 86 5.58 1.89 -0.03
N LEU A 87 4.32 1.78 -0.49
CA LEU A 87 3.99 0.84 -1.56
C LEU A 87 4.71 1.20 -2.86
N THR A 88 4.92 2.48 -3.15
CA THR A 88 5.72 2.88 -4.33
C THR A 88 7.17 2.42 -4.23
N LYS A 89 7.78 2.48 -3.05
CA LYS A 89 9.11 1.88 -2.82
C LYS A 89 9.09 0.37 -3.08
N PHE A 90 8.00 -0.31 -2.74
CA PHE A 90 7.81 -1.75 -2.96
C PHE A 90 7.40 -2.14 -4.38
N GLY A 91 7.42 -1.20 -5.33
CA GLY A 91 7.17 -1.46 -6.75
C GLY A 91 5.73 -1.25 -7.21
N TYR A 92 4.88 -0.66 -6.37
CA TYR A 92 3.53 -0.28 -6.76
C TYR A 92 3.52 1.07 -7.47
N LYS A 93 2.74 1.18 -8.54
CA LYS A 93 2.45 2.46 -9.19
C LYS A 93 1.11 2.98 -8.69
N TRP A 94 1.08 4.10 -7.96
CA TRP A 94 -0.17 4.82 -7.69
C TRP A 94 -0.80 5.23 -9.02
N LEU A 95 -2.08 4.92 -9.23
CA LEU A 95 -2.90 5.47 -10.34
C LEU A 95 -3.79 6.65 -9.91
N TYR A 96 -4.62 6.49 -8.88
CA TYR A 96 -5.43 7.58 -8.33
C TYR A 96 -5.86 7.28 -6.88
N LYS A 97 -6.23 8.33 -6.13
CA LYS A 97 -6.97 8.20 -4.87
C LYS A 97 -8.35 8.85 -5.00
N GLN A 98 -9.33 8.32 -4.28
CA GLN A 98 -10.69 8.83 -4.28
C GLN A 98 -11.24 8.84 -2.86
N ARG A 99 -11.64 10.03 -2.40
CA ARG A 99 -12.40 10.19 -1.18
C ARG A 99 -13.89 10.10 -1.50
N ALA A 100 -14.67 9.43 -0.65
CA ALA A 100 -16.12 9.31 -0.83
C ALA A 100 -16.77 10.71 -0.94
N GLY A 101 -17.54 10.94 -2.01
CA GLY A 101 -18.19 12.23 -2.29
C GLY A 101 -17.31 13.27 -2.99
N PHE A 102 -16.04 12.96 -3.29
CA PHE A 102 -15.11 13.87 -3.98
C PHE A 102 -14.67 13.31 -5.33
N ARG A 103 -14.22 14.21 -6.22
CA ARG A 103 -13.62 13.82 -7.51
C ARG A 103 -12.31 13.04 -7.26
N PRO A 104 -12.01 12.00 -8.06
CA PRO A 104 -10.74 11.28 -7.97
C PRO A 104 -9.54 12.20 -8.21
N GLU A 105 -8.53 12.08 -7.35
CA GLU A 105 -7.22 12.71 -7.49
C GLU A 105 -6.27 11.75 -8.20
N LYS A 106 -6.00 11.99 -9.48
CA LYS A 106 -5.08 11.19 -10.28
C LYS A 106 -3.63 11.50 -9.94
N ASN A 107 -2.76 10.51 -10.07
CA ASN A 107 -1.33 10.76 -10.09
C ASN A 107 -1.02 11.70 -11.25
N LYS A 108 -0.57 12.92 -10.94
CA LYS A 108 -0.14 13.89 -11.96
C LYS A 108 1.27 13.62 -12.48
N ASN A 109 2.03 12.75 -11.81
CA ASN A 109 3.37 12.33 -12.21
C ASN A 109 3.29 11.04 -13.05
N GLY A 110 2.50 11.08 -14.13
CA GLY A 110 2.51 10.07 -15.18
C GLY A 110 3.70 10.32 -16.11
N GLY A 111 4.88 9.92 -15.68
CA GLY A 111 6.04 9.65 -16.54
C GLY A 111 6.11 8.18 -16.88
#